data_AF-A4GXC0-F1
#
_entry.id   AF-A4GXC0-F1
#
_cell.length_a   1.000
_cell.length_b   1.000
_cell.length_c   1.000
_cell.angle_alpha   90.00
_cell.angle_beta   90.00
_cell.angle_gamma   90.00
#
_symmetry.space_group_name_H-M   'P 1'
#
loop_
_entity.id
_entity.type
_entity.pdbx_description
1 polymer ?
#
loop_
_entity_poly.entity_id
_entity_poly.type
_entity_poly.pdbx_seq_one_letter_code
_entity_poly.pdbx_strand_id
1 'polypeptide(L)'
;LGDRCVEQFDHHCPWVSNCIGKRNKWDFFLFLVLEVSAMLSTGAVAITRIVTDPLAPSSFFPWINNAFTHHIGAITFLIVDFFLFFGVAALTVVQASQIARNITTNEMANVMRYSYLRSAIGRFRNP
;
A
#
# COMPACT_ATOMS: atom_id res chain seq x y z
N LEU A 1 -6.95 22.57 8.22
CA LEU A 1 -6.55 22.07 6.88
C LEU A 1 -7.82 21.65 6.14
N GLY A 2 -8.58 22.60 5.57
CA GLY A 2 -9.90 22.25 5.04
C GLY A 2 -10.76 23.38 4.46
N ASP A 3 -10.23 24.57 4.17
CA ASP A 3 -11.06 25.68 3.66
C ASP A 3 -11.22 25.66 2.14
N ARG A 4 -11.29 24.47 1.54
CA ARG A 4 -11.60 24.32 0.12
C ARG A 4 -12.35 23.03 -0.16
N CYS A 5 -13.43 23.13 -0.91
CA CYS A 5 -14.13 21.95 -1.43
C CYS A 5 -13.23 21.19 -2.41
N VAL A 6 -13.23 19.86 -2.31
CA VAL A 6 -12.52 18.95 -3.21
C VAL A 6 -13.56 18.22 -4.06
N GLU A 7 -13.48 18.39 -5.39
CA GLU A 7 -14.38 17.70 -6.32
C GLU A 7 -14.18 16.17 -6.26
N GLN A 8 -15.29 15.44 -6.14
CA GLN A 8 -15.32 13.98 -5.90
C GLN A 8 -14.31 13.55 -4.83
N PHE A 9 -14.43 14.15 -3.65
CA PHE A 9 -13.58 13.83 -2.51
C PHE A 9 -13.56 12.33 -2.22
N ASP A 10 -12.36 11.75 -2.14
CA ASP A 10 -12.14 10.35 -1.80
C ASP A 10 -11.77 10.20 -0.32
N HIS A 11 -10.67 10.82 0.10
CA HIS A 11 -10.23 10.89 1.49
C HIS A 11 -9.12 11.95 1.66
N HIS A 12 -8.81 12.32 2.89
CA HIS A 12 -7.57 13.04 3.21
C HIS A 12 -6.49 12.03 3.55
N CYS A 13 -5.37 12.05 2.85
CA CYS A 13 -4.26 11.13 3.06
C CYS A 13 -3.10 11.86 3.76
N PRO A 14 -2.82 11.58 5.04
CA PRO A 14 -1.71 12.20 5.76
C PRO A 14 -0.34 11.88 5.14
N TRP A 15 -0.20 10.70 4.53
CA TRP A 15 1.06 10.21 3.95
C TRP A 15 1.56 11.04 2.77
N VAL A 16 0.64 11.65 2.02
CA VAL A 16 0.97 12.59 0.93
C VAL A 16 0.62 14.04 1.28
N SER A 17 0.24 14.29 2.54
CA SER A 17 -0.17 15.60 3.05
C SER A 17 -1.19 16.32 2.17
N ASN A 18 -2.13 15.58 1.58
CA ASN A 18 -3.05 16.11 0.58
C ASN A 18 -4.40 15.38 0.57
N CYS A 19 -5.42 16.05 0.05
CA CYS A 19 -6.71 15.41 -0.23
C CYS A 19 -6.64 14.66 -1.57
N ILE A 20 -7.18 13.44 -1.59
CA ILE A 20 -7.39 12.66 -2.79
C ILE A 20 -8.81 12.90 -3.29
N GLY A 21 -8.95 13.16 -4.59
CA GLY A 21 -10.23 13.37 -5.26
C GLY A 21 -10.08 13.25 -6.77
N LYS A 22 -11.04 13.78 -7.54
CA LYS A 22 -11.12 13.58 -9.01
C LYS A 22 -9.80 13.81 -9.76
N ARG A 23 -9.09 14.89 -9.42
CA ARG A 23 -7.93 15.38 -10.18
C ARG A 23 -6.63 14.60 -9.93
N ASN A 24 -6.53 13.82 -8.85
CA ASN A 24 -5.31 13.11 -8.46
C ASN A 24 -5.55 11.65 -8.04
N LYS A 25 -6.77 11.12 -8.24
CA LYS A 25 -7.11 9.72 -7.91
C LYS A 25 -6.22 8.72 -8.66
N TRP A 26 -5.96 8.97 -9.94
CA TRP A 26 -5.09 8.12 -10.75
C TRP A 26 -3.62 8.25 -10.37
N ASP A 27 -3.16 9.46 -10.04
CA ASP A 27 -1.79 9.68 -9.56
C ASP A 27 -1.55 8.93 -8.24
N PHE A 28 -2.51 8.98 -7.31
CA PHE A 28 -2.45 8.24 -6.05
C PHE A 28 -2.44 6.73 -6.29
N PHE A 29 -3.26 6.22 -7.21
CA PHE A 29 -3.26 4.80 -7.55
C PHE A 29 -1.93 4.36 -8.18
N LEU A 30 -1.38 5.15 -9.11
CA LEU A 30 -0.08 4.87 -9.71
C LEU A 30 1.03 4.90 -8.66
N PHE A 31 1.00 5.85 -7.73
CA PHE A 31 1.92 5.91 -6.59
C PHE A 31 1.90 4.59 -5.79
N LEU A 32 0.73 4.05 -5.48
CA LEU A 32 0.61 2.77 -4.76
C LEU A 32 1.19 1.58 -5.56
N VAL A 33 0.94 1.52 -6.87
CA VAL A 33 1.49 0.47 -7.74
C VAL A 33 3.01 0.56 -7.82
N LEU A 34 3.55 1.77 -7.95
CA LEU A 34 5.00 2.02 -7.95
C LEU A 34 5.61 1.66 -6.59
N GLU A 35 4.94 1.98 -5.48
CA GLU A 35 5.40 1.61 -4.14
C GLU A 35 5.47 0.09 -3.98
N VAL A 36 4.43 -0.66 -4.34
CA VAL A 36 4.45 -2.14 -4.33
C VAL A 36 5.61 -2.67 -5.17
N SER A 37 5.84 -2.10 -6.34
CA SER A 37 6.94 -2.50 -7.23
C SER A 37 8.32 -2.19 -6.63
N ALA A 38 8.45 -1.04 -5.96
CA ALA A 38 9.67 -0.63 -5.27
C ALA A 38 9.97 -1.53 -4.08
N MET A 39 8.96 -1.88 -3.27
CA MET A 39 9.09 -2.83 -2.15
C MET A 39 9.57 -4.20 -2.63
N LEU A 40 8.95 -4.75 -3.69
CA LEU A 40 9.40 -6.02 -4.27
C LEU A 40 10.84 -5.96 -4.79
N SER A 41 11.21 -4.86 -5.47
CA SER A 41 12.55 -4.68 -6.03
C SER A 41 13.61 -4.54 -4.92
N THR A 42 13.33 -3.73 -3.91
CA THR A 42 14.25 -3.48 -2.79
C THR A 42 14.34 -4.68 -1.86
N GLY A 43 13.24 -5.40 -1.62
CA GLY A 43 13.24 -6.69 -0.92
C GLY A 43 14.07 -7.74 -1.64
N ALA A 44 13.94 -7.86 -2.96
CA ALA A 44 14.78 -8.75 -3.77
C ALA A 44 16.27 -8.39 -3.65
N VAL A 45 16.62 -7.11 -3.76
CA VAL A 45 17.99 -6.63 -3.57
C VAL A 45 18.51 -6.98 -2.17
N ALA A 46 17.73 -6.70 -1.11
CA ALA A 46 18.12 -6.99 0.27
C ALA A 46 18.35 -8.49 0.50
N ILE A 47 17.50 -9.36 -0.05
CA ILE A 47 17.70 -10.81 -0.02
C ILE A 47 18.98 -11.19 -0.76
N THR A 48 19.18 -10.68 -1.99
CA THR A 48 20.41 -10.93 -2.77
C THR A 48 21.65 -10.57 -1.96
N ARG A 49 21.67 -9.42 -1.26
CA ARG A 49 22.83 -9.01 -0.45
C ARG A 49 23.17 -10.01 0.66
N ILE A 50 22.17 -10.61 1.30
CA ILE A 50 22.38 -11.59 2.38
C ILE A 50 22.83 -12.94 1.81
N VAL A 51 22.18 -13.42 0.74
CA VAL A 51 22.42 -14.78 0.22
C VAL A 51 23.67 -14.89 -0.63
N THR A 52 24.11 -13.80 -1.27
CA THR A 52 25.32 -13.78 -2.13
C THR A 52 26.54 -13.15 -1.44
N ASP A 53 26.55 -13.10 -0.11
CA ASP A 53 27.71 -12.60 0.62
C ASP A 53 28.91 -13.56 0.44
N PRO A 54 30.02 -13.11 -0.18
CA PRO A 54 31.17 -13.97 -0.46
C PRO A 54 31.93 -14.41 0.81
N LEU A 55 31.73 -13.72 1.93
CA LEU A 55 32.34 -14.05 3.22
C LEU A 55 31.46 -14.99 4.05
N ALA A 56 30.24 -15.30 3.57
CA ALA A 56 29.31 -16.11 4.32
C ALA A 56 29.79 -17.57 4.44
N PRO A 57 29.82 -18.14 5.65
CA PRO A 57 30.14 -19.55 5.83
C PRO A 57 29.15 -20.48 5.10
N SER A 58 29.61 -21.65 4.66
CA SER A 58 28.76 -22.66 4.00
C SER A 58 27.83 -23.43 4.95
N SER A 59 28.16 -23.45 6.24
CA SER A 59 27.36 -24.13 7.26
C SER A 59 26.22 -23.25 7.76
N PHE A 60 25.06 -23.86 8.03
CA PHE A 60 23.82 -23.14 8.37
C PHE A 60 23.94 -22.22 9.60
N PHE A 61 24.41 -22.73 10.75
CA PHE A 61 24.48 -21.92 11.97
C PHE A 61 25.49 -20.76 11.87
N PRO A 62 26.73 -20.96 11.36
CA PRO A 62 27.65 -19.86 11.12
C PRO A 62 27.14 -18.86 10.06
N TRP A 63 26.41 -19.31 9.04
CA TRP A 63 25.79 -18.44 8.04
C TRP A 63 24.75 -17.52 8.68
N ILE A 64 23.87 -18.05 9.54
CA ILE A 64 22.89 -17.24 10.28
C ILE A 64 23.60 -16.18 11.13
N ASN A 65 24.65 -16.56 11.86
CA ASN A 65 25.40 -15.61 12.67
C ASN A 65 26.05 -14.51 11.82
N ASN A 66 26.62 -14.87 10.66
CA ASN A 66 27.15 -13.91 9.68
C ASN A 66 26.06 -12.95 9.18
N ALA A 67 24.88 -13.46 8.83
CA ALA A 67 23.76 -12.65 8.39
C ALA A 67 23.33 -11.61 9.44
N PHE A 68 23.17 -12.03 10.70
CA PHE A 68 22.77 -11.11 11.78
C PHE A 68 23.86 -10.10 12.17
N THR A 69 25.14 -10.43 12.01
CA THR A 69 26.25 -9.55 12.37
C THR A 69 26.59 -8.55 11.27
N HIS A 70 26.57 -8.98 10.01
CA HIS A 70 26.99 -8.16 8.87
C HIS A 70 25.83 -7.54 8.07
N HIS A 71 24.61 -8.07 8.21
CA HIS A 71 23.45 -7.64 7.42
C HIS A 71 22.23 -7.26 8.27
N ILE A 72 22.44 -6.85 9.53
CA ILE A 72 21.35 -6.46 10.44
C ILE A 72 20.42 -5.40 9.85
N GLY A 73 20.96 -4.46 9.07
CA GLY A 73 20.18 -3.43 8.37
C GLY A 73 19.27 -4.00 7.29
N ALA A 74 19.78 -4.93 6.47
CA ALA A 74 18.97 -5.60 5.44
C ALA A 74 17.90 -6.51 6.05
N ILE A 75 18.23 -7.21 7.15
CA ILE A 75 17.27 -8.02 7.90
C ILE A 75 16.17 -7.14 8.50
N THR A 76 16.53 -6.03 9.15
CA THR A 76 15.56 -5.09 9.72
C THR A 76 14.68 -4.49 8.64
N PHE A 77 15.28 -4.11 7.50
CA PHE A 77 14.55 -3.62 6.34
C PHE A 77 13.53 -4.64 5.85
N LEU A 78 13.93 -5.90 5.63
CA LEU A 78 13.03 -6.97 5.17
C LEU A 78 11.87 -7.23 6.12
N ILE A 79 12.10 -7.15 7.43
CA ILE A 79 11.05 -7.29 8.44
C ILE A 79 10.02 -6.16 8.31
N VAL A 80 10.48 -4.91 8.25
CA VAL A 80 9.60 -3.74 8.10
C VAL A 80 8.87 -3.77 6.76
N ASP A 81 9.59 -4.05 5.68
CA ASP A 81 9.07 -4.15 4.32
C ASP A 81 7.96 -5.20 4.23
N PHE A 82 8.16 -6.39 4.83
CA PHE A 82 7.14 -7.44 4.88
C PHE A 82 5.84 -6.97 5.53
N PHE A 83 5.90 -6.30 6.69
CA PHE A 83 4.69 -5.83 7.37
C PHE A 83 3.99 -4.70 6.60
N LEU A 84 4.76 -3.76 6.06
CA LEU A 84 4.20 -2.66 5.27
C LEU A 84 3.60 -3.16 3.95
N PHE A 85 4.21 -4.17 3.33
CA PHE A 85 3.81 -4.68 2.02
C PHE A 85 2.35 -5.12 2.00
N PHE A 86 1.89 -5.87 3.01
CA PHE A 86 0.49 -6.28 3.07
C PHE A 86 -0.47 -5.10 3.18
N GLY A 87 -0.10 -4.06 3.94
CA GLY A 87 -0.89 -2.85 4.07
C GLY A 87 -1.01 -2.10 2.74
N VAL A 88 0.12 -1.86 2.07
CA VAL A 88 0.16 -1.16 0.78
C VAL A 88 -0.52 -1.99 -0.32
N ALA A 89 -0.29 -3.30 -0.37
CA ALA A 89 -0.93 -4.19 -1.33
C ALA A 89 -2.45 -4.24 -1.15
N ALA A 90 -2.94 -4.37 0.09
CA ALA A 90 -4.38 -4.34 0.38
C ALA A 90 -5.00 -2.98 -0.02
N LEU A 91 -4.33 -1.87 0.30
CA LEU A 91 -4.77 -0.53 -0.10
C LEU A 91 -4.82 -0.40 -1.63
N THR A 92 -3.82 -0.93 -2.34
CA THR A 92 -3.76 -0.93 -3.81
C THR A 92 -4.93 -1.69 -4.41
N VAL A 93 -5.25 -2.88 -3.88
CA VAL A 93 -6.39 -3.69 -4.34
C VAL A 93 -7.73 -2.98 -4.07
N VAL A 94 -7.89 -2.38 -2.88
CA VAL A 94 -9.09 -1.61 -2.54
C VAL A 94 -9.28 -0.43 -3.50
N GLN A 95 -8.22 0.36 -3.72
CA GLN A 95 -8.27 1.50 -4.63
C GLN A 95 -8.52 1.08 -6.09
N ALA A 96 -7.92 -0.02 -6.55
CA ALA A 96 -8.21 -0.60 -7.86
C ALA A 96 -9.70 -1.01 -7.99
N SER A 97 -10.25 -1.69 -6.98
CA SER A 97 -11.66 -2.09 -6.94
C SER A 97 -12.60 -0.89 -6.97
N GLN A 98 -12.27 0.15 -6.19
CA GLN A 98 -13.03 1.39 -6.13
C GLN A 98 -13.01 2.15 -7.46
N ILE A 99 -11.84 2.25 -8.10
CA ILE A 99 -11.69 2.84 -9.44
C ILE A 99 -12.50 2.05 -10.47
N ALA A 100 -12.36 0.72 -10.50
CA ALA A 100 -13.06 -0.15 -11.45
C ALA A 100 -14.59 -0.07 -11.29
N ARG A 101 -15.06 0.19 -10.07
CA ARG A 101 -16.48 0.37 -9.76
C ARG A 101 -16.90 1.84 -9.82
N ASN A 102 -16.03 2.78 -10.15
CA ASN A 102 -16.33 4.21 -10.13
C ASN A 102 -17.00 4.67 -8.80
N ILE A 103 -16.44 4.24 -7.66
CA ILE A 103 -16.88 4.64 -6.33
C ILE A 103 -15.70 5.18 -5.52
N THR A 104 -15.94 6.14 -4.64
CA THR A 104 -14.93 6.72 -3.75
C THR A 104 -14.88 6.06 -2.38
N THR A 105 -13.75 6.18 -1.68
CA THR A 105 -13.64 5.75 -0.28
C THR A 105 -14.65 6.47 0.61
N ASN A 106 -14.84 7.77 0.41
CA ASN A 106 -15.84 8.56 1.11
C ASN A 106 -17.28 8.05 0.89
N GLU A 107 -17.63 7.70 -0.34
CA GLU A 107 -18.95 7.11 -0.66
C GLU A 107 -19.17 5.78 0.03
N MET A 108 -18.16 4.90 0.03
CA MET A 108 -18.23 3.62 0.74
C MET A 108 -18.34 3.81 2.26
N ALA A 109 -17.54 4.70 2.84
CA ALA A 109 -17.55 4.97 4.29
C ALA A 109 -18.87 5.62 4.75
N ASN A 110 -19.49 6.43 3.90
CA ASN A 110 -20.73 7.14 4.17
C ASN A 110 -21.92 6.55 3.40
N VAL A 111 -21.90 5.26 3.08
CA VAL A 111 -22.96 4.59 2.29
C VAL A 111 -24.36 4.84 2.84
N MET A 112 -24.52 4.95 4.16
CA MET A 112 -25.81 5.19 4.81
C MET A 112 -26.40 6.57 4.50
N ARG A 113 -25.54 7.55 4.16
CA ARG A 113 -25.91 8.93 3.81
C ARG A 113 -26.36 9.06 2.35
N TYR A 114 -25.85 8.22 1.46
CA TYR A 114 -26.11 8.30 0.02
C TYR A 114 -27.21 7.34 -0.39
N SER A 115 -28.42 7.86 -0.61
CA SER A 115 -29.59 7.04 -0.97
C SER A 115 -29.43 6.27 -2.28
N TYR A 116 -28.68 6.81 -3.25
CA TYR A 116 -28.42 6.14 -4.53
C TYR A 116 -27.49 4.93 -4.41
N LEU A 117 -26.74 4.81 -3.31
CA LEU A 117 -25.89 3.64 -3.03
C LEU A 117 -26.64 2.50 -2.32
N ARG A 118 -27.95 2.67 -2.10
CA ARG A 118 -28.80 1.73 -1.37
C ARG A 118 -29.91 1.19 -2.26
N SER A 119 -30.06 -0.13 -2.28
CA SER A 119 -31.22 -0.80 -2.89
C SER A 119 -32.47 -0.66 -2.02
N ALA A 120 -33.64 -0.95 -2.60
CA ALA A 120 -34.92 -0.96 -1.88
C ALA A 120 -34.95 -1.92 -0.67
N ILE A 121 -34.12 -2.97 -0.72
CA ILE A 121 -33.93 -3.96 0.36
C ILE A 121 -32.80 -3.59 1.33
N GLY A 122 -32.26 -2.37 1.25
CA GLY A 122 -31.22 -1.85 2.16
C GLY A 122 -29.80 -2.34 1.90
N ARG A 123 -29.56 -3.20 0.90
CA ARG A 123 -28.22 -3.65 0.51
C ARG A 123 -27.48 -2.60 -0.32
N PHE A 124 -26.14 -2.61 -0.22
CA PHE A 124 -25.27 -1.81 -1.10
C PHE A 124 -25.58 -2.09 -2.57
N ARG A 125 -25.74 -1.03 -3.36
CA ARG A 125 -25.90 -1.08 -4.82
C ARG A 125 -25.15 0.10 -5.41
N ASN A 126 -24.28 -0.16 -6.38
CA ASN A 126 -23.71 0.91 -7.20
C ASN A 126 -24.50 0.98 -8.51
N PRO A 127 -25.21 2.08 -8.79
CA PRO A 127 -26.06 2.21 -9.98
C PRO A 127 -25.28 2.20 -11.30
#